data_AF-A0A1H8M6D2-F1
#
_entry.id   AF-A0A1H8M6D2-F1
#
_cell.length_a   1.000
_cell.length_b   1.000
_cell.length_c   1.000
_cell.angle_alpha   90.00
_cell.angle_beta   90.00
_cell.angle_gamma   90.00
#
_symmetry.space_group_name_H-M   'P 1'
#
loop_
_entity.id
_entity.type
_entity.pdbx_description
1 polymer ?
#
loop_
_entity_poly.entity_id
_entity_poly.type
_entity_poly.pdbx_seq_one_letter_code
_entity_poly.pdbx_strand_id
1 'polypeptide(L)'
;MKTIGLIGGMSWESTQTYYRLVNQHVRTALGGLHSARVVLYSADFAEIEALQHQGNWQATAEILAAAVSIPLLHIADATAQVLQRQGIACVGLLGTRFTMEQAFYQLARKTSYF
;
A
#
# COMPACT_ATOMS: atom_id res chain seq x y z
N MET A 1 -19.84 6.51 0.20
CA MET A 1 -18.46 6.09 -0.15
C MET A 1 -17.49 7.21 0.20
N LYS A 2 -16.45 6.92 0.99
CA LYS A 2 -15.34 7.85 1.24
C LYS A 2 -14.42 7.92 0.01
N THR A 3 -13.73 9.03 -0.20
CA THR A 3 -12.66 9.11 -1.21
C THR A 3 -11.42 8.39 -0.70
N ILE A 4 -10.79 7.56 -1.52
CA ILE A 4 -9.50 6.91 -1.20
C ILE A 4 -8.36 7.65 -1.89
N GLY A 5 -7.28 7.89 -1.14
CA GLY A 5 -6.00 8.34 -1.69
C GLY A 5 -5.12 7.14 -2.04
N LEU A 6 -4.59 7.09 -3.25
CA LEU A 6 -3.58 6.13 -3.67
C LEU A 6 -2.25 6.87 -3.85
N ILE A 7 -1.20 6.40 -3.20
CA ILE A 7 0.17 6.79 -3.48
C ILE A 7 0.79 5.64 -4.28
N GLY A 8 0.97 5.86 -5.56
CA GLY A 8 1.43 4.86 -6.52
C GLY A 8 2.66 5.32 -7.28
N GLY A 9 2.89 4.69 -8.43
CA GLY A 9 4.06 4.98 -9.26
C GLY A 9 5.31 4.22 -8.84
N MET A 10 5.25 3.26 -7.91
CA MET A 10 6.42 2.52 -7.39
C MET A 10 6.31 0.98 -7.54
N SER A 11 5.97 0.44 -8.71
CA SER A 11 5.89 1.09 -10.02
C SER A 11 4.45 1.41 -10.47
N TRP A 12 4.30 2.12 -11.60
CA TRP A 12 2.98 2.48 -12.13
C TRP A 12 2.18 1.27 -12.61
N GLU A 13 2.84 0.22 -13.09
CA GLU A 13 2.22 -1.04 -13.54
C GLU A 13 1.42 -1.69 -12.41
N SER A 14 1.99 -1.72 -11.20
CA SER A 14 1.29 -2.24 -10.02
C SER A 14 0.13 -1.34 -9.59
N THR A 15 0.29 -0.02 -9.74
CA THR A 15 -0.72 0.99 -9.38
C THR A 15 -1.99 0.84 -10.22
N GLN A 16 -1.86 0.51 -11.51
CA GLN A 16 -3.00 0.21 -12.37
C GLN A 16 -3.89 -0.89 -11.79
N THR A 17 -3.28 -1.90 -11.16
CA THR A 17 -4.03 -3.00 -10.54
C THR A 17 -4.87 -2.52 -9.36
N TYR A 18 -4.32 -1.67 -8.49
CA TYR A 18 -5.08 -1.08 -7.38
C TYR A 18 -6.28 -0.28 -7.87
N TYR A 19 -6.07 0.63 -8.83
CA TYR A 19 -7.16 1.43 -9.38
C TYR A 19 -8.28 0.56 -9.97
N ARG A 20 -7.91 -0.48 -10.74
CA ARG A 20 -8.85 -1.43 -11.34
C ARG A 20 -9.65 -2.17 -10.28
N LEU A 21 -8.97 -2.78 -9.29
CA LEU A 21 -9.63 -3.61 -8.27
C LEU A 21 -10.56 -2.80 -7.39
N VAL A 22 -10.18 -1.59 -7.00
CA VAL A 22 -11.02 -0.70 -6.17
C VAL A 22 -12.29 -0.32 -6.94
N ASN A 23 -12.18 0.04 -8.21
CA ASN A 23 -13.35 0.35 -9.04
C ASN A 23 -14.24 -0.86 -9.27
N GLN A 24 -13.66 -2.03 -9.55
CA GLN A 24 -14.41 -3.28 -9.69
C GLN A 24 -15.18 -3.61 -8.40
N HIS A 25 -14.55 -3.45 -7.24
CA HIS A 25 -15.20 -3.70 -5.96
C HIS A 25 -16.39 -2.76 -5.70
N VAL A 26 -16.24 -1.46 -5.99
CA VAL A 26 -17.35 -0.50 -5.87
C VAL A 26 -18.48 -0.83 -6.83
N ARG A 27 -18.18 -1.19 -8.08
CA ARG A 27 -19.20 -1.60 -9.05
C ARG A 27 -19.94 -2.86 -8.60
N THR A 28 -19.22 -3.86 -8.07
CA THR A 28 -19.84 -5.08 -7.53
C THR A 28 -20.76 -4.78 -6.35
N ALA A 29 -20.36 -3.86 -5.46
CA ALA A 29 -21.14 -3.52 -4.27
C ALA A 29 -22.38 -2.66 -4.56
N LEU A 30 -22.31 -1.73 -5.53
CA LEU A 30 -23.35 -0.72 -5.78
C LEU A 30 -24.10 -0.90 -7.10
N GLY A 31 -23.58 -1.70 -8.03
CA GLY A 31 -24.19 -1.97 -9.34
C GLY A 31 -24.08 -0.81 -10.34
N GLY A 32 -24.73 -1.00 -11.49
CA GLY A 32 -24.84 0.01 -12.55
C GLY A 32 -23.48 0.51 -13.06
N LEU A 33 -23.36 1.85 -13.13
CA LEU A 33 -22.17 2.56 -13.57
C LEU A 33 -21.38 3.18 -12.40
N HIS A 34 -21.57 2.68 -11.18
CA HIS A 34 -20.83 3.18 -10.03
C HIS A 34 -19.33 2.84 -10.12
N SER A 35 -18.51 3.84 -9.80
CA SER A 35 -17.05 3.78 -9.75
C SER A 35 -16.55 4.37 -8.42
N ALA A 36 -15.30 4.07 -8.07
CA ALA A 36 -14.72 4.57 -6.83
C ALA A 36 -14.32 6.04 -6.93
N ARG A 37 -14.47 6.79 -5.82
CA ARG A 37 -13.88 8.12 -5.67
C ARG A 37 -12.40 7.97 -5.31
N VAL A 38 -11.51 8.25 -6.25
CA VAL A 38 -10.06 8.05 -6.09
C VAL A 38 -9.30 9.34 -6.37
N VAL A 39 -8.31 9.65 -5.52
CA VAL A 39 -7.23 10.59 -5.83
C VAL A 39 -5.95 9.77 -5.91
N LEU A 40 -5.20 9.90 -7.00
CA LEU A 40 -3.94 9.19 -7.20
C LEU A 40 -2.79 10.19 -7.27
N TYR A 41 -1.84 10.07 -6.36
CA TYR A 41 -0.50 10.63 -6.51
C TYR A 41 0.39 9.54 -7.08
N SER A 42 0.98 9.77 -8.26
CA SER A 42 1.91 8.81 -8.88
C SER A 42 3.31 9.40 -8.80
N ALA A 43 4.16 8.83 -7.96
CA ALA A 43 5.56 9.24 -7.84
C ALA A 43 6.34 8.88 -9.12
N ASP A 44 7.42 9.62 -9.38
CA ASP A 44 8.46 9.17 -10.29
C ASP A 44 9.27 8.06 -9.60
N PHE A 45 9.20 6.83 -10.13
CA PHE A 45 9.86 5.71 -9.49
C PHE A 45 11.39 5.84 -9.50
N ALA A 46 11.96 6.51 -10.50
CA ALA A 46 13.40 6.61 -10.66
C ALA A 46 14.04 7.34 -9.46
N GLU A 47 13.39 8.40 -8.97
CA GLU A 47 13.81 9.15 -7.80
C GLU A 47 13.74 8.29 -6.53
N ILE A 48 12.60 7.61 -6.33
CA ILE A 48 12.37 6.77 -5.16
C ILE A 48 13.37 5.60 -5.11
N GLU A 49 13.58 4.93 -6.24
CA GLU A 49 14.47 3.78 -6.34
C GLU A 49 15.92 4.18 -6.05
N ALA A 50 16.38 5.32 -6.58
CA ALA A 50 17.72 5.83 -6.34
C ALA A 50 17.98 6.11 -4.85
N LEU A 51 17.00 6.72 -4.16
CA LEU A 51 17.11 7.00 -2.72
C LEU A 51 17.11 5.71 -1.89
N GLN A 52 16.28 4.73 -2.25
CA GLN A 52 16.26 3.43 -1.57
C GLN A 52 17.58 2.67 -1.75
N HIS A 53 18.18 2.70 -2.95
CA HIS A 53 19.49 2.11 -3.21
C HIS A 53 20.62 2.74 -2.39
N GLN A 54 20.53 4.04 -2.14
CA GLN A 54 21.46 4.77 -1.27
C GLN A 54 21.21 4.53 0.23
N GLY A 55 20.15 3.79 0.59
CA GLY A 55 19.72 3.61 1.98
C GLY A 55 19.14 4.88 2.60
N ASN A 56 18.79 5.89 1.80
CA ASN A 56 18.23 7.15 2.27
C ASN A 56 16.72 7.05 2.50
N TRP A 57 16.35 6.28 3.52
CA TRP A 57 14.96 6.03 3.90
C TRP A 57 14.25 7.29 4.38
N GLN A 58 14.97 8.20 5.01
CA GLN A 58 14.41 9.45 5.52
C GLN A 58 13.91 10.32 4.37
N ALA A 59 14.74 10.56 3.34
CA ALA A 59 14.32 11.32 2.17
C ALA A 59 13.17 10.64 1.41
N THR A 60 13.21 9.29 1.31
CA THR A 60 12.10 8.52 0.72
C THR A 60 10.79 8.74 1.48
N ALA A 61 10.84 8.67 2.82
CA ALA A 61 9.68 8.88 3.67
C ALA A 61 9.16 10.33 3.58
N GLU A 62 10.04 11.32 3.48
CA GLU A 62 9.65 12.72 3.32
C GLU A 62 8.90 12.97 2.00
N ILE A 63 9.37 12.41 0.89
CA ILE A 63 8.68 12.52 -0.41
C ILE A 63 7.27 11.91 -0.33
N LEU A 64 7.14 10.72 0.26
CA LEU A 64 5.87 10.03 0.37
C LEU A 64 4.92 10.68 1.39
N ALA A 65 5.45 11.18 2.50
CA ALA A 65 4.68 11.87 3.52
C ALA A 65 4.17 13.23 3.02
N ALA A 66 4.95 13.94 2.20
CA ALA A 66 4.50 15.19 1.57
C ALA A 66 3.28 14.97 0.66
N ALA A 67 3.10 13.77 0.11
CA ALA A 67 1.96 13.43 -0.73
C ALA A 67 0.67 13.15 0.07
N VAL A 68 0.71 13.02 1.41
CA VAL A 68 -0.45 12.61 2.20
C VAL A 68 -0.53 13.28 3.57
N SER A 69 -1.67 13.87 3.89
CA SER A 69 -1.95 14.49 5.20
C SER A 69 -3.07 13.78 5.97
N ILE A 70 -3.49 12.60 5.52
CA ILE A 70 -4.64 11.85 6.05
C ILE A 70 -4.20 10.47 6.55
N PRO A 71 -5.02 9.77 7.37
CA PRO A 71 -4.67 8.46 7.90
C PRO A 71 -4.30 7.44 6.81
N LEU A 72 -3.17 6.78 7.01
CA LEU A 72 -2.62 5.77 6.10
C LEU A 72 -3.24 4.40 6.39
N LEU A 73 -3.73 3.72 5.35
CA LEU A 73 -4.06 2.29 5.43
C LEU A 73 -2.80 1.48 5.15
N HIS A 74 -2.25 0.83 6.17
CA HIS A 74 -1.02 0.07 6.03
C HIS A 74 -1.27 -1.30 5.38
N ILE A 75 -0.52 -1.61 4.31
CA ILE A 75 -0.71 -2.85 3.52
C ILE A 75 -0.47 -4.13 4.34
N ALA A 76 0.47 -4.09 5.29
CA ALA A 76 0.78 -5.25 6.11
C ALA A 76 -0.35 -5.53 7.12
N ASP A 77 -1.06 -4.51 7.59
CA ASP A 77 -2.21 -4.67 8.49
C ASP A 77 -3.39 -5.30 7.75
N ALA A 78 -3.67 -4.82 6.53
CA ALA A 78 -4.68 -5.40 5.66
C ALA A 78 -4.39 -6.88 5.35
N THR A 79 -3.12 -7.23 5.12
CA THR A 79 -2.67 -8.61 4.91
C THR A 79 -2.83 -9.44 6.19
N ALA A 80 -2.38 -8.93 7.34
CA ALA A 80 -2.48 -9.61 8.63
C ALA A 80 -3.94 -9.91 9.01
N GLN A 81 -4.86 -8.98 8.77
CA GLN A 81 -6.29 -9.19 9.00
C GLN A 81 -6.88 -10.34 8.18
N VAL A 82 -6.39 -10.57 6.96
CA VAL A 82 -6.82 -11.73 6.15
C VAL A 82 -6.24 -13.02 6.72
N LEU A 83 -4.95 -13.05 7.06
CA LEU A 83 -4.29 -14.22 7.64
C LEU A 83 -4.95 -14.64 8.96
N GLN A 84 -5.24 -13.68 9.84
CA GLN A 84 -5.93 -13.91 11.11
C GLN A 84 -7.32 -14.50 10.90
N ARG A 85 -8.12 -13.95 9.99
CA ARG A 85 -9.46 -14.47 9.66
C ARG A 85 -9.43 -15.90 9.13
N GLN A 86 -8.34 -16.29 8.47
CA GLN A 86 -8.14 -17.63 7.93
C GLN A 86 -7.42 -18.59 8.90
N GLY A 87 -7.06 -18.14 10.11
CA GLY A 87 -6.32 -18.95 11.08
C GLY A 87 -4.89 -19.31 10.65
N ILE A 88 -4.30 -18.54 9.72
CA ILE A 88 -2.96 -18.80 9.20
C ILE A 88 -1.92 -18.11 10.10
N ALA A 89 -1.15 -18.91 10.83
CA ALA A 89 -0.16 -18.42 11.80
C ALA A 89 1.25 -18.25 11.21
N CYS A 90 1.57 -18.87 10.08
CA CYS A 90 2.91 -18.82 9.47
C CYS A 90 2.82 -18.75 7.95
N VAL A 91 3.58 -17.82 7.35
CA VAL A 91 3.64 -17.60 5.90
C VAL A 91 5.07 -17.26 5.48
N GLY A 92 5.44 -17.62 4.26
CA GLY A 92 6.63 -17.07 3.62
C GLY A 92 6.38 -15.64 3.13
N LEU A 93 7.39 -14.77 3.26
CA LEU A 93 7.35 -13.40 2.73
C LEU A 93 8.31 -13.29 1.55
N LEU A 94 7.78 -12.90 0.39
CA LEU A 94 8.57 -12.60 -0.80
C LEU A 94 8.38 -11.12 -1.16
N GLY A 95 9.48 -10.46 -1.54
CA GLY A 95 9.48 -9.05 -1.91
C GLY A 95 10.89 -8.58 -2.24
N THR A 96 11.09 -7.27 -2.27
CA THR A 96 12.44 -6.71 -2.32
C THR A 96 13.23 -7.14 -1.07
N ARG A 97 14.56 -7.09 -1.15
CA ARG A 97 15.45 -7.33 0.00
C ARG A 97 14.99 -6.55 1.24
N PHE A 98 14.64 -5.28 1.05
CA PHE A 98 14.18 -4.40 2.11
C PHE A 98 12.90 -4.88 2.76
N THR A 99 11.87 -5.24 1.99
CA THR A 99 10.61 -5.79 2.55
C THR A 99 10.85 -7.08 3.34
N MET A 100 11.77 -7.93 2.87
CA MET A 100 12.04 -9.22 3.52
C MET A 100 12.92 -9.11 4.77
N GLU A 101 13.84 -8.14 4.84
CA GLU A 101 14.84 -8.06 5.92
C GLU A 101 14.54 -6.98 6.95
N GLN A 102 13.83 -5.90 6.58
CA GLN A 102 13.59 -4.76 7.46
C GLN A 102 12.36 -4.96 8.35
N ALA A 103 12.38 -4.29 9.50
CA ALA A 103 11.34 -4.46 10.52
C ALA A 103 9.99 -3.84 10.14
N PHE A 104 9.94 -2.85 9.24
CA PHE A 104 8.70 -2.11 8.93
C PHE A 104 7.56 -3.00 8.42
N TYR A 105 7.87 -4.05 7.65
CA TYR A 105 6.86 -4.98 7.14
C TYR A 105 6.62 -6.14 8.11
N GLN A 106 7.65 -6.58 8.84
CA GLN A 106 7.57 -7.71 9.77
C GLN A 106 6.88 -7.37 11.10
N LEU A 107 7.00 -6.11 11.56
CA LEU A 107 6.42 -5.63 12.83
C LEU A 107 4.90 -5.49 12.80
N ALA A 108 4.28 -5.43 11.62
CA ALA A 108 2.82 -5.44 11.48
C ALA A 108 2.15 -6.73 12.01
N ARG A 109 2.94 -7.74 12.38
CA ARG A 109 2.45 -8.92 13.13
C ARG A 109 2.15 -8.64 14.61
N LYS A 110 2.58 -7.49 15.17
CA LYS A 110 2.52 -7.24 16.62
C LYS A 110 1.58 -6.12 17.08
N THR A 111 0.99 -5.35 16.18
CA THR A 111 0.20 -4.19 16.59
C THR A 111 -1.29 -4.42 16.40
N SER A 112 -1.93 -4.90 17.47
CA SER A 112 -3.37 -4.72 17.67
C SER A 112 -3.65 -3.23 17.88
N TYR A 113 -3.88 -2.50 16.79
CA TYR A 113 -4.51 -1.17 16.90
C TYR A 113 -6.03 -1.38 16.98
N PHE A 114 -6.52 -1.37 18.22
CA PHE A 114 -7.86 -0.86 18.52
C PHE A 114 -7.81 0.67 18.54
#